data_AF-A0A259LM55-F1
#
_entry.id   AF-A0A259LM55-F1
#
_cell.length_a   1.000
_cell.length_b   1.000
_cell.length_c   1.000
_cell.angle_alpha   90.00
_cell.angle_beta   90.00
_cell.angle_gamma   90.00
#
_symmetry.space_group_name_H-M   'P 1'
#
loop_
_entity.id
_entity.type
_entity.pdbx_description
1 polymer ?
#
loop_
_entity_poly.entity_id
_entity_poly.type
_entity_poly.pdbx_seq_one_letter_code
_entity_poly.pdbx_strand_id
1 'polypeptide(L)' 'MTREQVTAAMIRLKRHAEDRGDIPPKCVVARDGGPSMDLLVYCERHDLSLDWVLLGKQPENRTDTKR' A
#
# COMPACT_ATOMS: atom_id res chain seq x y z
N MET A 1 -2.64 -5.40 13.04
CA MET A 1 -1.45 -4.91 12.33
C MET A 1 -0.43 -4.46 13.35
N THR A 2 0.83 -4.91 13.26
CA THR A 2 1.87 -4.53 14.23
C THR A 2 2.46 -3.16 13.91
N ARG A 3 3.00 -2.45 14.90
CA ARG A 3 3.65 -1.15 14.70
C ARG A 3 4.74 -1.20 13.61
N GLU A 4 5.53 -2.27 13.60
CA GLU A 4 6.58 -2.49 12.58
C GLU A 4 6.00 -2.62 11.18
N GLN A 5 4.88 -3.34 11.01
CA GLN A 5 4.18 -3.44 9.73
C GLN A 5 3.66 -2.07 9.27
N VAL A 6 3.12 -1.24 10.19
CA VAL A 6 2.68 0.12 9.87
C VAL A 6 3.85 0.96 9.38
N THR A 7 4.96 0.97 10.11
CA THR A 7 6.15 1.75 9.74
C THR A 7 6.73 1.30 8.40
N ALA A 8 6.85 0.00 8.16
CA ALA A 8 7.35 -0.53 6.90
C ALA A 8 6.43 -0.19 5.72
N ALA A 9 5.11 -0.27 5.90
CA ALA A 9 4.13 0.12 4.89
C ALA A 9 4.23 1.62 4.55
N MET A 10 4.32 2.49 5.56
CA MET A 10 4.48 3.93 5.34
C MET A 10 5.75 4.27 4.55
N ILE A 11 6.88 3.61 4.85
CA ILE A 11 8.13 3.82 4.13
C ILE A 11 7.99 3.41 2.65
N ARG A 12 7.36 2.26 2.37
CA ARG A 12 7.11 1.80 1.00
C ARG A 12 6.22 2.75 0.22
N LEU A 13 5.10 3.16 0.81
CA LEU A 13 4.15 4.08 0.19
C LEU A 13 4.77 5.45 -0.07
N LYS A 14 5.58 5.96 0.87
CA LYS A 14 6.31 7.22 0.71
C LYS A 14 7.26 7.16 -0.49
N ARG A 15 8.09 6.12 -0.58
CA ARG A 15 9.01 5.95 -1.72
C ARG A 15 8.25 5.83 -3.05
N HIS A 16 7.18 5.05 -3.07
CA HIS A 16 6.36 4.90 -4.27
C HIS A 16 5.72 6.22 -4.73
N ALA A 17 5.27 7.04 -3.77
CA ALA A 17 4.73 8.36 -4.05
C ALA A 17 5.82 9.31 -4.59
N GLU A 18 6.99 9.33 -3.95
CA GLU A 18 8.15 10.12 -4.37
C GLU A 18 8.59 9.78 -5.80
N ASP A 19 8.69 8.49 -6.15
CA ASP A 19 9.07 8.02 -7.48
C ASP A 19 8.09 8.47 -8.59
N ARG A 20 6.84 8.77 -8.22
CA ARG A 20 5.77 9.18 -9.14
C ARG A 20 5.45 10.68 -9.07
N GLY A 21 6.10 11.43 -8.17
CA GLY A 21 5.75 12.82 -7.89
C GLY A 21 4.34 12.99 -7.31
N ASP A 22 3.83 11.99 -6.58
CA ASP A 22 2.51 12.02 -5.94
C ASP A 22 2.62 12.16 -4.42
N ILE A 23 1.47 12.30 -3.75
CA ILE A 23 1.34 12.46 -2.31
C ILE A 23 0.99 11.10 -1.68
N PRO A 24 1.79 10.60 -0.72
CA PRO A 24 1.49 9.33 -0.04
C PRO A 24 0.24 9.46 0.85
N PRO A 25 -0.42 8.33 1.19
CA PRO A 25 -1.53 8.36 2.13
C PRO A 25 -1.05 8.83 3.52
N LYS A 26 -1.83 9.70 4.14
CA LYS A 26 -1.60 10.26 5.48
C LYS A 26 -1.75 9.21 6.58
N CYS A 27 -2.61 8.23 6.36
CA CYS A 27 -2.88 7.19 7.35
C CYS A 27 -2.90 5.81 6.71
N VAL A 28 -2.30 4.81 7.37
CA VAL A 28 -2.28 3.40 6.90
C VAL A 28 -3.26 2.53 7.70
N VAL A 29 -3.57 2.92 8.94
CA VAL A 29 -4.41 2.14 9.87
C VAL A 29 -5.61 2.96 10.32
N ALA A 30 -6.80 2.38 10.26
CA ALA A 30 -8.04 2.97 10.78
C ALA A 30 -8.19 2.76 12.29
N ARG A 31 -9.19 3.42 12.90
CA ARG A 31 -9.43 3.36 14.36
C ARG A 31 -9.81 1.96 14.85
N ASP A 32 -10.33 1.11 13.97
CA ASP A 32 -10.68 -0.28 14.21
C ASP A 32 -9.49 -1.25 14.10
N GLY A 33 -8.29 -0.74 13.77
CA GLY A 33 -7.09 -1.55 13.58
C GLY A 33 -6.96 -2.18 12.19
N GLY A 34 -7.91 -1.92 11.28
CA GLY A 34 -7.86 -2.32 9.88
C GLY A 34 -7.11 -1.33 8.97
N PRO A 35 -7.04 -1.60 7.66
CA PRO A 35 -6.55 -0.65 6.66
C PRO A 35 -7.36 0.66 6.68
N SER A 36 -6.68 1.80 6.57
CA SER A 36 -7.38 3.09 6.48
C SER A 36 -8.05 3.25 5.11
N MET A 37 -9.11 4.07 5.05
CA MET A 37 -9.74 4.43 3.78
C MET A 37 -8.78 5.17 2.84
N ASP A 38 -7.92 6.01 3.41
CA ASP A 38 -6.89 6.76 2.67
C ASP A 38 -5.89 5.83 1.99
N LEU A 39 -5.52 4.74 2.67
CA LEU A 39 -4.73 3.67 2.08
C LEU A 39 -5.48 2.94 0.97
N LEU A 40 -6.75 2.58 1.18
CA LEU A 40 -7.54 1.85 0.19
C LEU A 40 -7.69 2.65 -1.11
N VAL A 41 -8.02 3.95 -1.00
CA VAL A 41 -8.12 4.86 -2.15
C VAL A 41 -6.79 5.01 -2.86
N TYR A 42 -5.69 5.14 -2.12
CA TYR A 42 -4.36 5.20 -2.71
C TYR A 42 -4.02 3.91 -3.47
N CYS A 43 -4.29 2.74 -2.87
CA CYS A 43 -4.06 1.46 -3.52
C CYS A 43 -4.87 1.29 -4.81
N GLU A 44 -6.16 1.66 -4.79
CA GLU A 44 -7.02 1.58 -5.96
C GLU A 44 -6.52 2.49 -7.10
N ARG A 45 -6.13 3.72 -6.78
CA ARG A 45 -5.63 4.70 -7.76
C ARG A 45 -4.32 4.27 -8.43
N HIS A 46 -3.46 3.56 -7.73
CA HIS A 46 -2.13 3.15 -8.21
C HIS A 46 -2.03 1.66 -8.58
N ASP A 47 -3.16 0.95 -8.59
CA ASP A 47 -3.25 -0.51 -8.82
C ASP A 47 -2.28 -1.31 -7.90
N LEU A 48 -2.24 -0.95 -6.62
CA LEU A 48 -1.40 -1.58 -5.62
C LEU A 48 -2.17 -2.62 -4.82
N SER A 49 -1.54 -3.76 -4.55
CA SER A 49 -2.09 -4.75 -3.63
C SER A 49 -1.80 -4.39 -2.17
N LEU A 50 -2.75 -4.68 -1.28
CA LEU A 50 -2.53 -4.55 0.16
C LEU A 50 -1.42 -5.50 0.64
N ASP A 51 -1.24 -6.65 0.01
CA ASP A 51 -0.14 -7.57 0.34
C ASP A 51 1.23 -6.93 0.07
N TRP A 52 1.36 -6.19 -1.04
CA TRP A 52 2.58 -5.45 -1.31
C TRP A 52 2.81 -4.34 -0.29
N VAL A 53 1.77 -3.57 0.02
CA VAL A 53 1.87 -2.49 0.99
C VAL A 53 2.21 -3.02 2.38
N LEU A 54 1.51 -4.04 2.86
CA LEU A 54 1.55 -4.48 4.25
C LEU A 54 2.66 -5.50 4.51
N LEU A 55 2.86 -6.45 3.59
CA LEU A 55 3.81 -7.55 3.74
C LEU A 55 5.12 -7.30 2.98
N GLY A 56 5.16 -6.32 2.07
CA GLY A 56 6.32 -6.09 1.22
C GLY A 56 6.56 -7.21 0.21
N LYS A 57 5.59 -8.11 0.03
CA LYS A 57 5.64 -9.13 -1.02
C LYS A 57 5.34 -8.45 -2.34
N GLN A 58 6.15 -8.68 -3.38
CA GLN A 58 5.73 -8.27 -4.72
C GLN A 58 4.34 -8.84 -5.00
N PRO A 59 3.46 -8.13 -5.71
CA PRO A 59 2.22 -8.73 -6.16
C PRO A 59 2.60 -9.99 -6.95
N GLU A 60 2.28 -11.15 -6.38
CA GLU A 60 2.38 -12.44 -7.06
C GLU A 60 1.29 -12.43 -8.14
N ASN A 61 1.61 -11.77 -9.25
CA ASN A 61 0.84 -11.68 -10.50
C ASN A 61 -0.55 -11.02 -10.41
N ARG A 62 -0.63 -9.76 -10.86
CA ARG A 62 -1.83 -9.27 -11.57
C ARG A 62 -1.64 -9.29 -13.10
N THR A 63 -0.76 -10.15 -13.61
CA THR A 63 -0.70 -10.58 -15.01
C THR A 63 -0.06 -11.96 -15.06
N ASP A 64 -0.87 -13.01 -15.19
CA ASP A 64 -0.82 -13.84 -16.40
C ASP A 64 -2.15 -14.57 -16.56
N THR A 65 -3.10 -13.91 -17.24
CA THR A 65 -4.18 -14.62 -17.92
C THR A 65 -4.28 -14.00 -19.30
N LYS A 66 -3.79 -14.75 -20.29
CA LYS A 66 -3.84 -14.54 -21.75
C LYS A 66 -2.83 -13.56 -22.36
N ARG A 67 -1.75 -14.09 -22.96
CA ARG A 67 -1.73 -14.44 -24.40
C ARG A 67 -0.51 -15.28 -24.78
#